data_AF-A0A6S7II12-F1
#
_entry.id   AF-A0A6S7II12-F1
#
_cell.length_a   1.000
_cell.length_b   1.000
_cell.length_c   1.000
_cell.angle_alpha   90.00
_cell.angle_beta   90.00
_cell.angle_gamma   90.00
#
_symmetry.space_group_name_H-M   'P 1'
#
loop_
_entity.id
_entity.type
_entity.pdbx_description
1 polymer ?
#
loop_
_entity_poly.entity_id
_entity_poly.type
_entity_poly.pdbx_seq_one_letter_code
_entity_poly.pdbx_strand_id
1 'polypeptide(L)' 'MGRLRRKRMHKNIKDQKKKYRTRRRTKDIDQIHTDLEAGNSVKLSSQNDPDLPGSGQHYCLQCA' A
#
# COMPACT_ATOMS: atom_id res chain seq x y z
N MET A 1 24.09 26.81 -35.00
CA MET A 1 23.94 25.36 -34.75
C MET A 1 23.27 25.14 -33.40
N GLY A 2 21.93 25.09 -33.36
CA GLY A 2 21.16 24.95 -32.11
C GLY A 2 21.04 23.49 -31.67
N ARG A 3 20.80 23.26 -30.37
CA ARG A 3 20.55 21.91 -29.84
C ARG A 3 19.27 21.33 -30.47
N LEU A 4 19.42 20.28 -31.27
CA LEU A 4 18.28 19.49 -31.74
C LEU A 4 17.60 18.79 -30.56
N ARG A 5 16.26 18.85 -30.53
CA ARG A 5 15.45 18.19 -29.51
C ARG A 5 15.62 16.67 -29.61
N ARG A 6 15.89 16.00 -28.48
CA ARG A 6 15.96 14.53 -28.41
C ARG A 6 14.58 13.92 -28.68
N LYS A 7 14.52 12.77 -29.37
CA LYS A 7 13.29 11.97 -29.49
C LYS A 7 12.96 11.32 -28.13
N ARG A 8 11.68 11.03 -27.88
CA ARG A 8 11.17 10.37 -26.64
C ARG A 8 11.48 11.12 -25.32
N MET A 9 11.18 12.42 -25.25
CA MET A 9 11.36 13.22 -24.02
C MET A 9 10.30 13.00 -22.93
N HIS A 10 9.36 12.05 -23.10
CA HIS A 10 8.35 11.80 -22.07
C HIS A 10 9.00 11.20 -20.83
N LYS A 11 8.71 11.76 -19.65
CA LYS A 11 9.14 11.15 -18.38
C LYS A 11 8.39 9.83 -18.17
N ASN A 12 9.13 8.75 -17.92
CA ASN A 12 8.56 7.44 -17.64
C ASN A 12 8.00 7.37 -16.21
N ILE A 13 6.93 8.11 -15.92
CA ILE A 13 6.27 8.19 -14.60
C ILE A 13 5.07 7.23 -14.52
N LYS A 14 4.97 6.27 -15.47
CA LYS A 14 3.82 5.34 -15.52
C LYS A 14 3.73 4.47 -14.26
N ASP A 15 4.87 4.10 -13.68
CA ASP A 15 4.91 3.22 -12.51
C ASP A 15 4.39 3.92 -11.26
N GLN A 16 4.78 5.18 -11.03
CA GLN A 16 4.24 6.00 -9.95
C GLN A 16 2.72 6.19 -10.13
N LYS A 17 2.27 6.55 -11.34
CA LYS A 17 0.83 6.70 -11.63
C LYS A 17 0.04 5.41 -11.43
N LYS A 18 0.64 4.24 -11.67
CA LYS A 18 0.02 2.93 -11.41
C LYS A 18 0.00 2.58 -9.92
N LYS A 19 1.05 2.95 -9.18
CA LYS A 19 1.18 2.71 -7.73
C LYS A 19 0.12 3.48 -6.95
N TYR A 20 -0.05 4.77 -7.22
CA TYR A 20 -0.98 5.64 -6.47
C TYR A 20 -2.45 5.60 -6.93
N ARG A 21 -2.87 4.59 -7.71
CA ARG A 21 -4.29 4.45 -8.10
C ARG A 21 -5.14 4.05 -6.90
N THR A 22 -6.39 4.51 -6.86
CA THR A 22 -7.36 4.20 -5.79
C THR A 22 -7.52 2.70 -5.52
N ARG A 23 -7.60 1.88 -6.58
CA ARG A 23 -7.70 0.41 -6.47
C ARG A 23 -6.51 -0.30 -5.81
N ARG A 24 -5.39 0.40 -5.57
CA ARG A 24 -4.17 -0.12 -4.93
C ARG A 24 -3.79 0.65 -3.68
N ARG A 25 -4.69 1.50 -3.17
CA ARG A 25 -4.45 2.21 -1.91
C ARG A 25 -4.45 1.20 -0.76
N THR A 26 -3.44 1.32 0.08
CA THR A 26 -3.32 0.64 1.37
C THR A 26 -4.10 1.41 2.44
N LYS A 27 -4.10 0.93 3.69
CA LYS A 27 -4.69 1.71 4.78
C LYS A 27 -3.98 3.05 4.94
N ASP A 28 -4.73 4.03 5.43
CA ASP A 28 -4.18 5.34 5.79
C ASP A 28 -3.55 5.27 7.19
N ILE A 29 -2.57 6.15 7.46
CA ILE A 29 -1.83 6.17 8.74
C ILE A 29 -2.77 6.39 9.94
N ASP A 30 -3.83 7.19 9.75
CA ASP A 30 -4.83 7.45 10.79
C ASP A 30 -5.61 6.18 11.15
N GLN A 31 -5.91 5.33 10.15
CA GLN A 31 -6.58 4.04 10.37
C GLN A 31 -5.67 3.06 11.09
N ILE A 32 -4.37 3.05 10.76
CA ILE A 32 -3.38 2.23 11.46
C ILE A 32 -3.31 2.64 12.93
N HIS A 33 -3.31 3.94 13.22
CA HIS A 33 -3.31 4.44 14.59
C HIS A 33 -4.52 3.95 15.40
N THR A 34 -5.72 3.92 14.80
CA THR A 34 -6.92 3.38 15.45
C THR A 34 -6.87 1.86 15.62
N ASP A 35 -6.21 1.14 14.71
CA ASP A 35 -6.05 -0.32 14.79
C ASP A 35 -5.04 -0.73 15.88
N LEU A 36 -4.08 0.14 16.22
CA LEU A 36 -3.10 -0.08 17.28
C LEU A 36 -3.70 0.01 18.70
N GLU A 37 -4.89 0.59 18.84
CA GLU A 37 -5.57 0.65 20.13
C GLU A 37 -5.87 -0.77 20.66
N ALA A 38 -5.72 -0.97 21.96
CA ALA A 38 -5.67 -2.29 22.61
C ALA A 38 -6.91 -3.18 22.34
N GLY A 39 -8.06 -2.59 22.02
CA GLY A 39 -9.29 -3.34 21.71
C GLY A 39 -9.33 -3.90 20.28
N ASN A 40 -8.65 -3.26 19.34
CA ASN A 40 -8.66 -3.64 17.91
C ASN A 40 -7.46 -4.54 17.57
N SER A 41 -6.29 -4.24 18.14
CA SER A 41 -5.05 -4.97 17.87
C SER A 41 -5.18 -6.49 18.13
N VAL A 42 -5.83 -6.88 19.23
CA VAL A 42 -6.05 -8.29 19.58
C VAL A 42 -6.95 -8.98 18.56
N LYS A 43 -8.01 -8.30 18.10
CA LYS A 43 -8.98 -8.86 17.12
C LYS A 43 -8.35 -9.06 15.75
N LEU A 44 -7.52 -8.11 15.30
CA LEU A 44 -6.85 -8.21 14.01
C LEU A 44 -5.71 -9.25 14.03
N SER A 45 -5.05 -9.45 15.17
CA SER A 45 -3.96 -10.44 15.29
C SER A 45 -4.46 -11.89 15.32
N SER A 46 -5.72 -12.14 15.70
CA SER A 46 -6.27 -13.50 15.83
C SER A 46 -7.14 -13.94 14.65
N GLN A 47 -7.04 -13.29 13.49
CA GLN A 47 -7.85 -13.64 12.33
C GLN A 47 -7.35 -14.94 11.67
N ASN A 48 -8.28 -15.86 11.42
CA ASN A 48 -8.08 -17.06 10.62
C ASN A 48 -8.91 -16.94 9.34
N ASP A 49 -8.40 -16.15 8.39
CA ASP A 49 -9.07 -15.90 7.12
C ASP A 49 -8.33 -16.64 5.99
N PRO A 50 -8.94 -17.62 5.31
CA PRO A 50 -8.30 -18.41 4.27
C PRO A 50 -7.98 -17.63 2.99
N ASP A 51 -8.62 -16.49 2.75
CA ASP A 51 -8.36 -15.66 1.56
C ASP A 51 -7.09 -14.80 1.71
N LEU A 52 -6.61 -14.63 2.95
CA LEU A 52 -5.40 -13.89 3.29
C LEU A 52 -4.15 -14.80 3.26
N PRO A 53 -2.97 -14.24 2.94
CA PRO A 53 -1.73 -15.00 2.96
C PRO A 53 -1.43 -15.49 4.38
N GLY A 54 -1.00 -16.75 4.50
CA GLY A 54 -0.73 -17.37 5.80
C GLY A 54 -1.97 -17.46 6.70
N SER A 55 -3.16 -17.50 6.09
CA SER A 55 -4.45 -17.56 6.79
C SER A 55 -4.68 -16.42 7.79
N GLY A 56 -4.03 -15.26 7.63
CA GLY A 56 -4.16 -14.12 8.54
C GLY A 56 -3.36 -14.22 9.85
N GLN A 57 -2.70 -15.35 10.14
CA GLN A 57 -2.02 -15.59 11.42
C GLN A 57 -0.73 -14.78 11.63
N HIS A 58 -0.12 -14.29 10.54
CA HIS A 58 1.15 -13.55 10.55
C HIS A 58 0.96 -12.10 10.07
N TYR A 59 -0.11 -11.45 10.52
CA TYR A 59 -0.46 -10.09 10.11
C TYR A 59 0.35 -9.01 10.86
N CYS A 60 0.87 -8.02 10.13
CA CYS A 60 1.55 -6.87 10.72
C CYS A 60 0.62 -5.65 10.73
N LEU A 61 0.27 -5.17 11.92
CA LEU A 61 -0.62 -4.02 12.12
C LEU A 61 -0.01 -2.71 11.62
N GLN A 62 1.30 -2.51 11.81
CA GLN A 62 1.98 -1.24 11.53
C GLN A 62 2.17 -0.97 10.03
N CYS A 63 2.21 -2.01 9.21
CA CYS A 63 2.59 -1.95 7.79
C CYS A 63 1.40 -2.14 6.83
N ALA A 64 0.17 -2.14 7.36
CA ALA A 64 -1.05 -2.43 6.64
C ALA A 64 -1.53 -1.30 5.71
#